data_AF-A0A2R6G1A8-F1
#
_entry.id   AF-A0A2R6G1A8-F1
#
_cell.length_a   1.000
_cell.length_b   1.000
_cell.length_c   1.000
_cell.angle_alpha   90.00
_cell.angle_beta   90.00
_cell.angle_gamma   90.00
#
_symmetry.space_group_name_H-M   'P 1'
#
loop_
_entity.id
_entity.type
_entity.pdbx_description
1 polymer ?
#
loop_
_entity_poly.entity_id
_entity_poly.type
_entity_poly.pdbx_seq_one_letter_code
_entity_poly.pdbx_strand_id
1 'polypeptide(L)'
;MPIKSAAEICPECGVRQRPPPSAGQAKSPGIAALASAVWTGAGQIYNGEIGKGIGLMVLMFFSVLATVVLVGLLTTPLIWGYSIYDAYRTAERTNQQQSRSTDEF
;
A
#
# COMPACT_ATOMS: atom_id res chain seq x y z
N MET A 1 -33.70 5.47 22.14
CA MET A 1 -33.54 5.13 20.69
C MET A 1 -32.23 4.38 20.54
N PRO A 2 -32.17 3.20 19.88
CA PRO A 2 -30.89 2.56 19.60
C PRO A 2 -30.09 3.39 18.58
N ILE A 3 -28.80 3.59 18.84
CA ILE A 3 -27.88 4.27 17.93
C ILE A 3 -27.79 3.43 16.65
N LYS A 4 -28.21 3.99 15.51
CA LYS A 4 -27.98 3.35 14.21
C LYS A 4 -26.50 3.50 13.87
N SER A 5 -25.85 2.39 13.48
CA SER A 5 -24.41 2.34 13.15
C SER A 5 -23.94 3.29 12.04
N ALA A 6 -24.88 3.92 11.32
CA ALA A 6 -24.62 4.89 10.25
C ALA A 6 -24.72 6.36 10.68
N ALA A 7 -24.94 6.67 11.96
CA ALA A 7 -25.02 8.06 12.43
C ALA A 7 -23.62 8.70 12.53
N GLU A 8 -23.36 9.74 11.75
CA GLU A 8 -22.09 10.50 11.79
C GLU A 8 -21.94 11.35 13.05
N ILE A 9 -23.05 11.86 13.56
CA ILE A 9 -23.15 12.68 14.77
C ILE A 9 -24.09 11.96 15.75
N CYS A 10 -23.65 11.81 16.99
CA CYS A 10 -24.51 11.28 18.04
C CYS A 10 -25.65 12.28 18.34
N PRO A 11 -26.94 11.90 18.23
CA PRO A 11 -28.06 12.81 18.44
C PRO A 11 -28.24 13.25 19.91
N GLU A 12 -27.64 12.53 20.86
CA GLU A 12 -27.77 12.85 22.31
C GLU A 12 -26.73 13.87 22.78
N CYS A 13 -25.48 13.77 22.29
CA CYS A 13 -24.37 14.58 22.81
C CYS A 13 -23.64 15.40 21.75
N GLY A 14 -23.95 15.24 20.47
CA GLY A 14 -23.31 15.99 19.38
C GLY A 14 -21.86 15.59 19.06
N VAL A 15 -21.29 14.61 19.76
CA VAL A 15 -19.93 14.11 19.47
C VAL A 15 -19.94 13.35 18.14
N ARG A 16 -18.98 13.65 17.25
CA ARG A 16 -18.73 12.91 16.01
C ARG A 16 -18.29 11.49 16.36
N GLN A 17 -19.07 10.50 15.90
CA GLN A 17 -18.76 9.08 16.11
C GLN A 17 -17.87 8.52 15.00
N ARG A 18 -18.03 9.02 13.77
CA ARG A 18 -17.16 8.67 12.65
C ARG A 18 -15.99 9.67 12.64
N PRO A 19 -14.72 9.22 12.79
CA PRO A 19 -13.59 10.10 12.51
C PRO A 19 -13.72 10.62 11.07
N PRO A 20 -13.33 11.87 10.79
CA PRO A 20 -13.37 12.38 9.42
C PRO A 20 -12.64 11.40 8.50
N PRO A 21 -13.08 11.22 7.23
CA PRO A 21 -12.33 10.41 6.29
C PRO A 21 -10.90 10.91 6.37
N SER A 22 -9.99 10.02 6.80
CA SER A 22 -8.59 10.33 6.88
C SER A 22 -8.23 10.95 5.55
N ALA A 23 -7.73 12.18 5.54
CA ALA A 23 -7.19 12.81 4.35
C ALA A 23 -5.94 12.02 3.93
N GLY A 24 -6.15 10.79 3.47
CA GLY A 24 -5.13 10.02 2.80
C GLY A 24 -4.73 10.87 1.61
N GLN A 25 -3.45 11.12 1.45
CA GLN A 25 -2.99 11.73 0.21
C GLN A 25 -3.29 10.71 -0.90
N ALA A 26 -3.99 11.12 -1.97
CA ALA A 26 -4.06 10.30 -3.17
C ALA A 26 -2.63 9.94 -3.59
N LYS A 27 -2.34 8.64 -3.66
CA LYS A 27 -0.99 8.13 -3.97
C LYS A 27 -0.84 8.04 -5.48
N SER A 28 0.32 8.39 -6.01
CA SER A 28 0.55 8.20 -7.45
C SER A 28 1.01 6.76 -7.73
N PRO A 29 0.24 5.93 -8.47
CA PRO A 29 0.64 4.56 -8.77
C PRO A 29 1.90 4.50 -9.62
N GLY A 30 2.10 5.48 -10.50
CA GLY A 30 3.32 5.62 -11.29
C GLY A 30 4.55 5.88 -10.42
N ILE A 31 4.44 6.79 -9.42
CA ILE A 31 5.56 7.06 -8.50
C ILE A 31 5.83 5.85 -7.61
N ALA A 32 4.81 5.14 -7.14
CA ALA A 32 4.98 3.90 -6.37
C ALA A 32 5.69 2.80 -7.18
N ALA A 33 5.33 2.65 -8.46
CA ALA A 33 5.97 1.72 -9.37
C ALA A 33 7.44 2.10 -9.64
N LEU A 34 7.70 3.38 -9.98
CA LEU A 34 9.05 3.89 -10.22
C LEU A 34 9.94 3.76 -8.98
N ALA A 35 9.40 4.05 -7.80
CA ALA A 35 10.11 3.86 -6.54
C ALA A 35 10.55 2.40 -6.37
N SER A 36 9.65 1.44 -6.63
CA SER A 36 9.98 0.00 -6.59
C SER A 36 10.96 -0.45 -7.68
N ALA A 37 10.92 0.20 -8.85
CA ALA A 37 11.81 -0.10 -9.96
C ALA A 37 13.24 0.37 -9.67
N VAL A 38 13.39 1.56 -9.07
CA VAL A 38 14.68 2.08 -8.60
C VAL A 38 15.21 1.25 -7.44
N TRP A 39 14.34 0.88 -6.49
CA TRP A 39 14.72 0.09 -5.33
C TRP A 39 13.58 -0.82 -4.87
N THR A 40 13.81 -2.14 -4.91
CA THR A 40 12.82 -3.16 -4.52
C THR A 40 12.34 -2.93 -3.10
N GLY A 41 11.02 -2.85 -2.88
CA GLY A 41 10.43 -2.54 -1.57
C GLY A 41 10.20 -1.04 -1.27
N ALA A 42 10.77 -0.11 -2.05
CA ALA A 42 10.59 1.32 -1.80
C ALA A 42 9.18 1.83 -2.17
N GLY A 43 8.53 1.28 -3.20
CA GLY A 43 7.15 1.64 -3.52
C GLY A 43 6.14 1.14 -2.48
N GLN A 44 6.40 0.01 -1.83
CA GLN A 44 5.61 -0.47 -0.70
C GLN A 44 5.73 0.49 0.49
N ILE A 45 6.93 1.01 0.77
CA ILE A 45 7.16 2.04 1.80
C ILE A 45 6.41 3.33 1.44
N TYR A 46 6.46 3.77 0.19
CA TYR A 46 5.66 4.91 -0.31
C TYR A 46 4.14 4.67 -0.13
N ASN A 47 3.70 3.44 -0.34
CA ASN A 47 2.32 3.02 -0.09
C ASN A 47 1.97 2.89 1.40
N GLY A 48 2.90 3.15 2.33
CA GLY A 48 2.67 3.05 3.77
C GLY A 48 2.75 1.61 4.30
N GLU A 49 3.06 0.64 3.43
CA GLU A 49 3.22 -0.76 3.78
C GLU A 49 4.70 -1.07 4.10
N ILE A 50 5.22 -0.44 5.16
CA ILE A 50 6.64 -0.53 5.56
C ILE A 50 7.07 -1.99 5.77
N GLY A 51 6.25 -2.78 6.47
CA GLY A 51 6.56 -4.18 6.74
C GLY A 51 6.72 -5.03 5.47
N LYS A 52 5.85 -4.83 4.48
CA LYS A 52 5.98 -5.50 3.17
C LYS A 52 7.20 -5.03 2.41
N GLY A 53 7.48 -3.72 2.44
CA GLY A 53 8.67 -3.15 1.81
C GLY A 53 9.96 -3.77 2.36
N ILE A 54 10.12 -3.81 3.68
CA ILE A 54 11.27 -4.46 4.34
C ILE A 54 11.35 -5.95 3.99
N GLY A 55 10.21 -6.67 4.00
CA GLY A 55 10.16 -8.08 3.61
C GLY A 55 10.68 -8.33 2.18
N LEU A 56 10.29 -7.49 1.23
CA LEU A 56 10.79 -7.55 -0.15
C LEU A 56 12.29 -7.23 -0.25
N MET A 57 12.80 -6.29 0.54
CA MET A 57 14.24 -6.01 0.59
C MET A 57 15.04 -7.21 1.09
N VAL A 58 14.58 -7.85 2.16
CA VAL A 58 15.22 -9.03 2.73
C VAL A 58 15.18 -10.20 1.73
N LEU A 59 14.03 -10.41 1.07
CA LEU A 59 13.90 -11.43 0.03
C LEU A 59 14.84 -11.18 -1.15
N MET A 60 14.93 -9.92 -1.61
CA MET A 60 15.83 -9.51 -2.68
C MET A 60 17.30 -9.74 -2.29
N PHE A 61 17.68 -9.42 -1.05
CA PHE A 61 19.03 -9.65 -0.53
C PHE A 61 19.44 -11.13 -0.60
N PHE A 62 18.57 -12.04 -0.13
CA PHE A 62 18.84 -13.48 -0.21
C PHE A 62 18.82 -14.01 -1.66
N SER A 63 17.94 -13.48 -2.51
CA SER A 63 17.88 -13.83 -3.94
C SER A 63 19.17 -13.44 -4.66
N VAL A 64 19.71 -12.25 -4.39
CA VAL A 64 20.99 -11.79 -4.94
C VAL A 64 22.14 -12.68 -4.45
N LEU A 65 22.17 -13.05 -3.16
CA LEU A 65 23.17 -13.98 -2.64
C LEU A 65 23.09 -15.36 -3.31
N ALA A 66 21.89 -15.83 -3.63
CA ALA A 66 21.64 -17.09 -4.34
C ALA A 66 21.96 -17.04 -5.85
N THR A 67 22.33 -15.87 -6.40
CA THR A 67 22.71 -15.73 -7.83
C THR A 67 23.97 -16.50 -8.19
N VAL A 68 24.83 -16.79 -7.20
CA VAL A 68 26.01 -17.65 -7.36
C VAL A 68 25.66 -19.06 -7.85
N VAL A 69 24.44 -19.54 -7.57
CA VAL A 69 23.98 -20.90 -7.91
C VAL A 69 23.16 -20.93 -9.22
N LEU A 70 23.20 -19.88 -10.06
CA LEU A 70 22.33 -19.65 -11.24
C LEU A 70 20.82 -19.52 -10.93
N VAL A 71 20.34 -20.08 -9.83
CA VAL A 71 18.96 -19.97 -9.33
C VAL A 71 18.58 -18.50 -9.03
N GLY A 72 19.51 -17.73 -8.47
CA GLY A 72 19.30 -16.28 -8.25
C GLY A 72 19.11 -15.48 -9.54
N LEU A 73 19.57 -15.98 -10.70
CA LEU A 73 19.46 -15.27 -11.98
C LEU A 73 18.02 -15.18 -12.47
N LEU A 74 17.20 -16.21 -12.20
CA LEU A 74 15.77 -16.22 -12.54
C LEU A 74 14.90 -15.61 -11.43
N THR A 75 15.24 -15.87 -10.17
CA THR A 75 14.44 -15.41 -9.04
C THR A 75 14.54 -13.90 -8.82
N THR A 76 15.71 -13.30 -9.03
CA THR A 76 15.92 -11.85 -8.87
C THR A 76 15.05 -10.98 -9.80
N PRO A 77 15.00 -11.20 -11.14
CA PRO A 77 14.11 -10.42 -12.01
C PRO A 77 12.63 -10.70 -11.75
N LEU A 78 12.26 -11.91 -11.31
CA LEU A 78 10.88 -12.24 -10.92
C LEU A 78 10.44 -11.45 -9.67
N ILE A 79 11.28 -11.42 -8.63
CA ILE A 79 11.01 -10.67 -7.39
C ILE A 79 10.96 -9.17 -7.68
N TRP A 80 11.89 -8.67 -8.50
CA TRP A 80 11.92 -7.26 -8.90
C TRP A 80 10.66 -6.85 -9.67
N GLY A 81 10.26 -7.64 -10.68
CA GLY A 81 9.05 -7.39 -11.45
C GLY A 81 7.78 -7.47 -10.59
N TYR A 82 7.71 -8.44 -9.68
CA TYR A 82 6.63 -8.55 -8.71
C TYR A 82 6.54 -7.32 -7.80
N SER A 83 7.67 -6.82 -7.29
CA SER A 83 7.71 -5.63 -6.42
C SER A 83 7.12 -4.39 -7.10
N ILE A 84 7.38 -4.20 -8.41
CA ILE A 84 6.85 -3.07 -9.18
C ILE A 84 5.33 -3.21 -9.35
N TYR A 85 4.88 -4.38 -9.80
CA TYR A 85 3.46 -4.65 -10.02
C TYR A 85 2.65 -4.51 -8.73
N ASP A 86 3.16 -5.05 -7.62
CA ASP A 86 2.53 -4.96 -6.31
C ASP A 86 2.42 -3.50 -5.84
N ALA A 87 3.49 -2.70 -5.95
CA ALA A 87 3.45 -1.29 -5.56
C ALA A 87 2.47 -0.47 -6.40
N TYR A 88 2.39 -0.72 -7.71
CA TYR A 88 1.40 -0.07 -8.58
C TYR A 88 -0.03 -0.40 -8.15
N ARG A 89 -0.34 -1.70 -8.04
CA ARG A 89 -1.70 -2.17 -7.75
C ARG A 89 -2.15 -1.81 -6.34
N THR A 90 -1.22 -1.71 -5.39
CA THR A 90 -1.51 -1.28 -4.02
C THR A 90 -1.83 0.22 -3.96
N ALA A 91 -1.08 1.05 -4.68
CA ALA A 91 -1.37 2.48 -4.77
C ALA A 91 -2.75 2.73 -5.39
N GLU A 92 -3.07 2.02 -6.48
CA GLU A 92 -4.38 2.11 -7.14
C GLU A 92 -5.53 1.71 -6.21
N ARG A 93 -5.40 0.57 -5.51
CA ARG A 93 -6.39 0.09 -4.54
C ARG A 93 -6.60 1.08 -3.40
N THR A 94 -5.52 1.71 -2.91
CA THR A 94 -5.60 2.72 -1.85
C THR A 94 -6.39 3.93 -2.31
N ASN A 95 -6.16 4.40 -3.53
CA ASN A 95 -6.90 5.53 -4.10
C ASN A 95 -8.39 5.22 -4.29
N GLN A 96 -8.73 4.03 -4.77
CA GLN A 96 -10.12 3.59 -4.97
C GLN A 96 -10.89 3.48 -3.65
N GLN A 97 -10.23 3.00 -2.59
CA GLN A 97 -10.83 2.94 -1.25
C GLN A 97 -11.09 4.34 -0.70
N GLN A 98 -10.14 5.25 -0.92
CA GLN A 98 -10.28 6.63 -0.49
C GLN A 98 -11.41 7.36 -1.24
N SER A 99 -11.53 7.19 -2.56
CA SER A 99 -12.61 7.82 -3.33
C SER A 99 -13.98 7.34 -2.86
N ARG A 100 -14.16 6.01 -2.66
CA ARG A 100 -15.41 5.46 -2.11
C ARG A 100 -15.77 6.06 -0.75
N SER A 101 -14.78 6.23 0.13
CA SER A 101 -15.05 6.79 1.46
C SER A 101 -15.47 8.27 1.43
N THR A 102 -15.06 9.01 0.41
CA THR A 102 -15.49 10.39 0.18
C THR A 102 -16.92 10.46 -0.38
N ASP A 103 -17.29 9.52 -1.25
CA ASP A 103 -18.62 9.49 -1.88
C ASP A 103 -19.75 8.99 -0.94
N GLU A 104 -19.40 8.42 0.21
CA GLU A 104 -20.35 8.00 1.26
C GLU A 104 -20.85 9.14 2.16
N PHE A 105 -20.36 10.37 1.94
CA PHE A 105 -20.67 11.59 2.73
C PHE A 105 -21.49 12.58 1.89
#